data_AF-A0A1S9RTA2-F1
#
_entry.id   AF-A0A1S9RTA2-F1
#
_cell.length_a   1.000
_cell.length_b   1.000
_cell.length_c   1.000
_cell.angle_alpha   90.00
_cell.angle_beta   90.00
_cell.angle_gamma   90.00
#
_symmetry.space_group_name_H-M   'P 1'
#
loop_
_entity.id
_entity.type
_entity.pdbx_description
1 polymer ?
#
loop_
_entity_poly.entity_id
_entity_poly.type
_entity_poly.pdbx_seq_one_letter_code
_entity_poly.pdbx_strand_id
1 'polypeptide(L)'
;MRRFYYGSRAGISTDSLSYTQVKQFPPGTISLFSQDAVIYPKLPGLHLRIQKIILVKTRATLVGVLHRIYWQSPMRICIHYGPEVVIRFVESLLRRDVASLTHNCGSCNTDTEIKIVGFNGQIALFVTRWTNLGPGLTEEDPLWMTHVNPYERLDDPPHPTLFCSPRLCFEKTTSCSYEELQSRNLGYLNAQQYQNGKPFQAGWDYWYISYKEPMKEKGTNSVWLYIKDRWAIYRREKADVKRKARKSPVYKSPSTEARGSDSSFDFSGNIQQIWFGMDSWDI
;
A
#
# COMPACT_ATOMS: atom_id res chain seq x y z
N MET A 1 14.16 10.32 0.27
CA MET A 1 13.79 11.44 -0.64
C MET A 1 14.73 12.59 -0.33
N ARG A 2 15.67 12.95 -1.22
CA ARG A 2 16.57 14.09 -0.94
C ARG A 2 15.79 15.40 -1.12
N ARG A 3 15.78 16.14 -0.01
CA ARG A 3 15.31 17.49 0.36
C ARG A 3 14.88 18.42 -0.79
N PHE A 4 13.56 18.47 -1.01
CA PHE A 4 12.86 19.36 -1.96
C PHE A 4 12.97 20.86 -1.65
N TYR A 5 13.45 21.24 -0.47
CA TYR A 5 13.52 22.64 -0.04
C TYR A 5 14.53 23.48 -0.86
N TYR A 6 15.44 22.84 -1.60
CA TYR A 6 16.44 23.50 -2.45
C TYR A 6 15.99 23.70 -3.92
N GLY A 7 14.70 23.53 -4.22
CA GLY A 7 14.13 23.72 -5.55
C GLY A 7 14.07 22.46 -6.42
N SER A 8 13.41 22.57 -7.58
CA SER A 8 13.15 21.46 -8.51
C SER A 8 14.42 20.75 -9.03
N ARG A 9 15.60 21.35 -8.84
CA ARG A 9 16.91 20.82 -9.21
C ARG A 9 17.54 19.89 -8.17
N ALA A 10 17.02 19.83 -6.94
CA ALA A 10 17.68 19.18 -5.81
C ALA A 10 16.82 18.12 -5.09
N GLY A 11 15.73 17.64 -5.71
CA GLY A 11 14.84 16.64 -5.12
C GLY A 11 14.00 15.88 -6.14
N ILE A 12 13.09 15.02 -5.66
CA ILE A 12 12.41 14.01 -6.49
C ILE A 12 11.25 14.52 -7.36
N SER A 13 10.83 15.78 -7.42
CA SER A 13 9.53 16.19 -8.03
C SER A 13 8.28 15.46 -7.48
N THR A 14 7.21 16.20 -7.16
CA THR A 14 5.94 15.60 -6.73
C THR A 14 5.27 14.81 -7.84
N ASP A 15 5.50 15.22 -9.09
CA ASP A 15 5.05 14.49 -10.28
C ASP A 15 5.67 13.09 -10.36
N SER A 16 6.95 12.92 -10.00
CA SER A 16 7.59 11.60 -10.00
C SER A 16 7.12 10.69 -8.87
N LEU A 17 6.50 11.25 -7.83
CA LEU A 17 5.86 10.51 -6.75
C LEU A 17 4.42 10.11 -7.08
N SER A 18 3.87 10.63 -8.18
CA SER A 18 2.48 10.43 -8.57
C SER A 18 2.38 9.32 -9.62
N TYR A 19 1.70 8.22 -9.28
CA TYR A 19 1.54 7.10 -10.20
C TYR A 19 0.27 6.31 -9.90
N THR A 20 -0.21 5.59 -10.91
CA THR A 20 -1.30 4.61 -10.77
C THR A 20 -0.79 3.22 -11.11
N GLN A 21 -1.21 2.23 -10.35
CA GLN A 21 -0.90 0.83 -10.53
C GLN A 21 -2.19 0.04 -10.49
N VAL A 22 -2.40 -0.84 -11.45
CA VAL A 22 -3.51 -1.79 -11.47
C VAL A 22 -2.94 -3.20 -11.32
N LYS A 23 -3.59 -4.00 -10.49
CA LYS A 23 -3.28 -5.40 -10.25
C LYS A 23 -4.53 -6.25 -10.38
N GLN A 24 -4.45 -7.34 -11.13
CA GLN A 24 -5.50 -8.34 -11.16
C GLN A 24 -5.15 -9.50 -10.22
N PHE A 25 -6.16 -10.04 -9.55
CA PHE A 25 -6.05 -11.21 -8.67
C PHE A 25 -7.10 -12.25 -9.10
N PRO A 26 -6.70 -13.51 -9.32
CA PRO A 26 -7.65 -14.58 -9.55
C PRO A 26 -8.53 -14.89 -8.32
N PRO A 27 -9.83 -15.23 -8.49
CA PRO A 27 -10.61 -15.13 -9.72
C PRO A 27 -11.36 -13.77 -9.79
N GLY A 28 -10.89 -12.86 -10.66
CA GLY A 28 -11.64 -11.67 -11.09
C GLY A 28 -11.69 -10.49 -10.12
N THR A 29 -10.81 -10.44 -9.12
CA THR A 29 -10.66 -9.25 -8.26
C THR A 29 -9.66 -8.30 -8.91
N ILE A 30 -10.01 -7.01 -8.99
CA ILE A 30 -9.07 -5.98 -9.48
C ILE A 30 -8.76 -5.03 -8.34
N SER A 31 -7.49 -4.69 -8.18
CA SER A 31 -7.06 -3.64 -7.28
C SER A 31 -6.36 -2.55 -8.06
N LEU A 32 -6.72 -1.30 -7.77
CA LEU A 32 -6.01 -0.12 -8.25
C LEU A 32 -5.40 0.58 -7.04
N PHE A 33 -4.14 0.95 -7.16
CA PHE A 33 -3.44 1.85 -6.26
C PHE A 33 -3.12 3.11 -7.04
N SER A 34 -3.45 4.27 -6.50
CA SER A 34 -2.99 5.55 -7.03
C SER A 34 -2.42 6.37 -5.89
N GLN A 35 -1.40 7.16 -6.21
CA GLN A 35 -0.79 8.10 -5.29
C GLN A 35 -0.56 9.41 -6.02
N ASP A 36 -0.87 10.50 -5.33
CA ASP A 36 -0.55 11.87 -5.72
C ASP A 36 0.24 12.54 -4.59
N ALA A 37 1.09 13.50 -4.93
CA ALA A 37 1.89 14.25 -3.97
C ALA A 37 1.79 15.76 -4.22
N VAL A 38 1.76 16.56 -3.15
CA VAL A 38 1.82 18.02 -3.21
C VAL A 38 2.70 18.57 -2.09
N ILE A 39 3.20 19.79 -2.26
CA ILE A 39 3.88 20.55 -1.20
C ILE A 39 2.93 21.64 -0.76
N TYR A 40 2.55 21.64 0.52
CA TYR A 40 1.70 22.69 1.08
C TYR A 40 2.55 23.92 1.45
N PRO A 41 2.30 25.11 0.88
CA PRO A 41 3.22 26.25 1.04
C PRO A 41 3.14 26.91 2.42
N LYS A 42 1.98 26.88 3.09
CA LYS A 42 1.80 27.57 4.39
C LYS A 42 2.34 26.78 5.58
N LEU A 43 2.36 25.46 5.48
CA LEU A 43 3.02 24.55 6.42
C LEU A 43 3.89 23.62 5.58
N PRO A 44 5.17 23.98 5.36
CA PRO A 44 6.05 23.24 4.48
C PRO A 44 6.06 21.75 4.84
N GLY A 45 5.56 20.94 3.91
CA GLY A 45 5.47 19.50 4.12
C GLY A 45 5.04 18.77 2.86
N LEU A 46 5.61 17.59 2.67
CA LEU A 46 5.18 16.67 1.62
C LEU A 46 3.87 16.01 2.03
N HIS A 47 2.79 16.39 1.36
CA HIS A 47 1.49 15.80 1.57
C HIS A 47 1.22 14.77 0.48
N LEU A 48 0.81 13.57 0.90
CA LEU A 48 0.43 12.49 -0.02
C LEU A 48 -1.07 12.25 0.06
N ARG A 49 -1.67 11.98 -1.10
CA ARG A 49 -3.00 11.40 -1.22
C ARG A 49 -2.86 10.04 -1.88
N ILE A 50 -3.26 8.98 -1.19
CA ILE A 50 -3.17 7.61 -1.67
C ILE A 50 -4.57 7.03 -1.72
N GLN A 51 -4.99 6.55 -2.88
CA GLN A 51 -6.28 5.88 -3.05
C GLN A 51 -6.07 4.44 -3.52
N LYS A 52 -6.61 3.51 -2.74
CA LYS A 52 -6.76 2.10 -3.12
C LYS A 52 -8.21 1.84 -3.50
N ILE A 53 -8.42 1.21 -4.64
CA ILE A 53 -9.72 0.73 -5.09
C ILE A 53 -9.64 -0.79 -5.19
N ILE A 54 -10.69 -1.47 -4.72
CA ILE A 54 -10.87 -2.91 -4.91
C ILE A 54 -12.23 -3.14 -5.53
N LEU A 55 -12.21 -3.83 -6.66
CA LEU A 55 -13.37 -4.14 -7.46
C LEU A 55 -13.69 -5.63 -7.35
N VAL A 56 -14.91 -5.94 -6.91
CA VAL A 56 -15.41 -7.30 -6.69
C VAL A 56 -16.85 -7.44 -7.13
N LYS A 57 -17.27 -8.67 -7.48
CA LYS A 57 -18.63 -8.91 -7.99
C LYS A 57 -19.72 -8.83 -6.91
N THR A 58 -19.43 -9.26 -5.69
CA THR A 58 -20.45 -9.42 -4.63
C THR A 58 -19.94 -8.95 -3.27
N ARG A 59 -20.87 -8.67 -2.35
CA ARG A 59 -20.56 -8.33 -0.96
C ARG A 59 -19.80 -9.47 -0.26
N ALA A 60 -20.19 -10.72 -0.50
CA ALA A 60 -19.51 -11.90 0.03
C ALA A 60 -18.05 -11.99 -0.47
N THR A 61 -17.82 -11.71 -1.76
CA THR A 61 -16.48 -11.62 -2.33
C THR A 61 -15.67 -10.49 -1.69
N LEU A 62 -16.26 -9.32 -1.42
CA LEU A 62 -15.57 -8.21 -0.76
C LEU A 62 -15.02 -8.61 0.62
N VAL A 63 -15.87 -9.21 1.45
CA VAL A 63 -15.48 -9.68 2.78
C VAL A 63 -14.39 -10.74 2.67
N GLY A 64 -14.57 -11.75 1.81
CA GLY A 64 -13.56 -12.79 1.60
C GLY A 64 -12.22 -12.25 1.09
N VAL A 65 -12.26 -11.26 0.19
CA VAL A 65 -11.07 -10.58 -0.33
C VAL A 65 -10.36 -9.80 0.77
N LEU A 66 -11.08 -9.09 1.64
CA LEU A 66 -10.46 -8.36 2.75
C LEU A 66 -9.72 -9.29 3.71
N HIS A 67 -10.31 -10.45 4.03
CA HIS A 67 -9.65 -11.48 4.85
C HIS A 67 -8.44 -12.12 4.16
N ARG A 68 -8.45 -12.28 2.83
CA ARG A 68 -7.31 -12.83 2.07
C ARG A 68 -6.19 -11.80 1.84
N ILE A 69 -6.55 -10.57 1.47
CA ILE A 69 -5.59 -9.48 1.18
C ILE A 69 -4.82 -9.07 2.43
N TYR A 70 -5.36 -9.32 3.64
CA TYR A 70 -4.62 -9.26 4.90
C TYR A 70 -3.20 -9.85 4.79
N TRP A 71 -3.04 -10.91 4.01
CA TRP A 71 -1.78 -11.62 3.83
C TRP A 71 -0.90 -11.15 2.67
N GLN A 72 -1.47 -10.53 1.62
CA GLN A 72 -0.77 -10.30 0.35
C GLN A 72 -0.47 -8.84 0.01
N SER A 73 -1.22 -7.88 0.55
CA SER A 73 -0.90 -6.46 0.43
C SER A 73 -1.67 -5.71 1.49
N PRO A 74 -1.03 -5.26 2.57
CA PRO A 74 -1.82 -4.78 3.68
C PRO A 74 -2.46 -3.45 3.27
N MET A 75 -3.79 -3.45 3.21
CA MET A 75 -4.61 -2.24 3.21
C MET A 75 -4.45 -1.56 4.58
N ARG A 76 -3.25 -1.08 4.87
CA ARG A 76 -2.99 -0.29 6.07
C ARG A 76 -3.46 1.13 5.80
N ILE A 77 -4.20 1.66 6.76
CA ILE A 77 -4.52 3.08 6.80
C ILE A 77 -3.23 3.84 7.13
N CYS A 78 -2.58 3.46 8.22
CA CYS A 78 -1.27 3.94 8.63
C CYS A 78 -0.53 2.84 9.39
N ILE A 79 0.62 3.14 9.98
CA ILE A 79 1.37 2.16 10.77
C ILE A 79 0.64 1.75 12.07
N HIS A 80 -0.25 2.61 12.57
CA HIS A 80 -1.04 2.39 13.78
C HIS A 80 -2.35 1.62 13.53
N TYR A 81 -2.85 1.66 12.30
CA TYR A 81 -4.12 1.03 11.92
C TYR A 81 -3.92 0.08 10.74
N GLY A 82 -3.87 -1.20 11.08
CA GLY A 82 -3.73 -2.29 10.14
C GLY A 82 -5.03 -2.61 9.38
N PRO A 83 -5.01 -3.69 8.59
CA PRO A 83 -6.15 -4.06 7.76
C PRO A 83 -7.39 -4.47 8.57
N GLU A 84 -7.23 -4.90 9.82
CA GLU A 84 -8.32 -5.22 10.75
C GLU A 84 -9.27 -4.04 10.99
N VAL A 85 -8.75 -2.82 11.01
CA VAL A 85 -9.57 -1.61 11.15
C VAL A 85 -10.36 -1.35 9.87
N VAL A 86 -9.74 -1.55 8.71
CA VAL A 86 -10.43 -1.46 7.40
C VAL A 86 -11.57 -2.47 7.32
N ILE A 87 -11.33 -3.73 7.74
CA ILE A 87 -12.37 -4.77 7.77
C ILE A 87 -13.55 -4.33 8.63
N ARG A 88 -13.30 -3.86 9.86
CA ARG A 88 -14.36 -3.38 10.77
C ARG A 88 -15.14 -2.22 10.18
N PHE A 89 -14.47 -1.26 9.55
CA PHE A 89 -15.13 -0.14 8.89
C PHE A 89 -15.98 -0.59 7.70
N VAL A 90 -15.47 -1.48 6.86
CA VAL A 90 -16.24 -2.04 5.73
C VAL A 90 -17.46 -2.82 6.22
N GLU A 91 -17.32 -3.68 7.22
CA GLU A 91 -18.46 -4.38 7.82
C GLU A 91 -19.49 -3.41 8.38
N SER A 92 -19.05 -2.35 9.06
CA SER A 92 -19.94 -1.32 9.58
C SER A 92 -20.70 -0.60 8.46
N LEU A 93 -20.02 -0.24 7.35
CA LEU A 93 -20.66 0.38 6.18
C LEU A 93 -21.71 -0.55 5.57
N LEU A 94 -21.37 -1.83 5.41
CA LEU A 94 -22.29 -2.85 4.86
C LEU A 94 -23.50 -3.13 5.77
N ARG A 95 -23.32 -3.06 7.10
CA ARG A 95 -24.41 -3.26 8.08
C ARG A 95 -25.34 -2.05 8.20
N ARG A 96 -24.78 -0.84 8.19
CA ARG A 96 -25.52 0.41 8.41
C ARG A 96 -26.08 1.03 7.13
N ASP A 97 -25.74 0.47 5.97
CA ASP A 97 -26.09 1.00 4.65
C ASP A 97 -25.66 2.46 4.46
N VAL A 98 -24.50 2.82 5.01
CA VAL A 98 -23.89 4.15 4.85
C VAL A 98 -22.87 4.10 3.71
N ALA A 99 -22.84 5.14 2.88
CA ALA A 99 -21.98 5.18 1.70
C ALA A 99 -20.49 5.36 2.00
N SER A 100 -20.13 6.11 3.06
CA SER A 100 -18.75 6.39 3.43
C SER A 100 -18.53 6.60 4.94
N LEU A 101 -17.30 6.41 5.38
CA LEU A 101 -16.83 6.68 6.73
C LEU A 101 -15.49 7.39 6.68
N THR A 102 -15.34 8.44 7.48
CA THR A 102 -14.07 9.16 7.65
C THR A 102 -13.45 8.84 9.00
N HIS A 103 -12.12 8.84 9.03
CA HIS A 103 -11.34 8.58 10.23
C HIS A 103 -10.04 9.38 10.20
N ASN A 104 -9.61 9.90 11.34
CA ASN A 104 -8.31 10.53 11.52
C ASN A 104 -7.52 9.77 12.59
N CYS A 105 -6.27 9.45 12.29
CA CYS A 105 -5.39 8.80 13.26
C CYS A 105 -4.79 9.82 14.22
N GLY A 106 -5.12 9.72 15.51
CA GLY A 106 -4.59 10.63 16.53
C GLY A 106 -3.07 10.55 16.75
N SER A 107 -2.39 9.50 16.27
CA SER A 107 -0.94 9.31 16.47
C SER A 107 -0.07 9.89 15.35
N CYS A 108 -0.49 9.74 14.08
CA CYS A 108 0.27 10.28 12.94
C CYS A 108 -0.55 11.23 12.04
N ASN A 109 -1.71 11.67 12.53
CA ASN A 109 -2.62 12.60 11.86
C ASN A 109 -3.02 12.18 10.44
N THR A 110 -3.03 10.88 10.14
CA THR A 110 -3.45 10.40 8.81
C THR A 110 -4.97 10.47 8.70
N ASP A 111 -5.46 11.31 7.79
CA ASP A 111 -6.88 11.35 7.41
C ASP A 111 -7.19 10.20 6.48
N THR A 112 -8.37 9.61 6.63
CA THR A 112 -8.83 8.48 5.84
C THR A 112 -10.30 8.60 5.53
N GLU A 113 -10.67 8.19 4.33
CA GLU A 113 -12.04 7.99 3.91
C GLU A 113 -12.19 6.60 3.28
N ILE A 114 -13.15 5.84 3.78
CA ILE A 114 -13.54 4.54 3.25
C ILE A 114 -14.93 4.67 2.67
N LYS A 115 -15.12 4.25 1.41
CA LYS A 115 -16.38 4.38 0.69
C LYS A 115 -16.68 3.12 -0.09
N ILE A 116 -17.95 2.72 -0.14
CA ILE A 116 -18.41 1.58 -0.95
C ILE A 116 -19.39 2.12 -1.97
N VAL A 117 -19.15 1.83 -3.25
CA VAL A 117 -20.04 2.25 -4.35
C VAL A 117 -20.33 1.09 -5.30
N GLY A 118 -21.51 1.12 -5.92
CA GLY A 118 -21.79 0.30 -7.09
C GLY A 118 -21.09 0.87 -8.32
N PHE A 119 -20.50 0.01 -9.14
CA PHE A 119 -19.82 0.40 -10.38
C PHE A 119 -19.94 -0.72 -11.42
N ASN A 120 -20.62 -0.48 -12.54
CA ASN A 120 -20.81 -1.45 -13.63
C ASN A 120 -21.27 -2.85 -13.18
N GLY A 121 -22.26 -2.91 -12.27
CA GLY A 121 -22.76 -4.17 -11.71
C GLY A 121 -21.81 -4.87 -10.72
N GLN A 122 -20.72 -4.19 -10.33
CA GLN A 122 -19.76 -4.64 -9.33
C GLN A 122 -19.76 -3.69 -8.13
N ILE A 123 -19.03 -4.07 -7.09
CA ILE A 123 -18.81 -3.27 -5.89
C ILE A 123 -17.37 -2.77 -5.91
N ALA A 124 -17.21 -1.45 -5.80
CA ALA A 124 -15.93 -0.80 -5.65
C ALA A 124 -15.77 -0.30 -4.21
N LEU A 125 -14.78 -0.85 -3.50
CA LEU A 125 -14.31 -0.36 -2.21
C LEU A 125 -13.19 0.65 -2.44
N PHE A 126 -13.40 1.87 -1.97
CA PHE A 126 -12.41 2.92 -1.94
C PHE A 126 -11.83 3.04 -0.54
N VAL A 127 -10.50 3.09 -0.44
CA VAL A 127 -9.77 3.49 0.75
C VAL A 127 -8.83 4.61 0.34
N THR A 128 -9.19 5.84 0.67
CA THR A 128 -8.36 7.02 0.43
C THR A 128 -7.74 7.45 1.74
N ARG A 129 -6.43 7.76 1.74
CA ARG A 129 -5.74 8.35 2.87
C ARG A 129 -4.94 9.59 2.46
N TRP A 130 -4.90 10.56 3.36
CA TRP A 130 -4.07 11.75 3.23
C TRP A 130 -3.09 11.80 4.39
N THR A 131 -1.82 11.97 4.08
CA THR A 131 -0.74 11.91 5.05
C THR A 131 0.19 13.10 4.85
N ASN A 132 0.59 13.75 5.95
CA ASN A 132 1.67 14.72 5.96
C ASN A 132 2.95 14.03 6.41
N LEU A 133 3.96 13.98 5.54
CA LEU A 133 5.27 13.40 5.82
C LEU A 133 6.28 14.43 6.36
N GLY A 134 5.83 15.66 6.60
CA GLY A 134 6.68 16.75 7.06
C GLY A 134 7.55 17.34 5.96
N PRO A 135 8.37 18.34 6.31
CA PRO A 135 9.27 18.99 5.37
C PRO A 135 10.42 18.06 4.94
N GLY A 136 10.71 17.00 5.70
CA GLY A 136 11.73 16.01 5.36
C GLY A 136 13.12 16.63 5.33
N LEU A 137 13.37 17.57 6.25
CA LEU A 137 14.64 18.30 6.34
C LEU A 137 15.78 17.41 6.82
N THR A 138 15.49 16.35 7.56
CA THR A 138 16.45 15.36 8.07
C THR A 138 15.84 13.96 7.97
N GLU A 139 16.66 12.90 8.12
CA GLU A 139 16.13 11.53 8.15
C GLU A 139 15.36 11.26 9.46
N GLU A 140 15.70 12.03 10.49
CA GLU A 140 15.12 12.09 11.83
C GLU A 140 13.95 13.09 11.92
N ASP A 141 13.40 13.53 10.77
CA ASP A 141 12.23 14.42 10.77
C ASP A 141 11.10 13.72 11.54
N PRO A 142 10.57 14.32 12.62
CA PRO A 142 9.67 13.60 13.51
C PRO A 142 8.39 13.12 12.82
N LEU A 143 7.86 13.90 11.86
CA LEU A 143 6.67 13.50 11.10
C LEU A 143 7.01 12.34 10.17
N TRP A 144 8.16 12.39 9.51
CA TRP A 144 8.64 11.26 8.70
C TRP A 144 8.78 9.98 9.53
N MET A 145 9.43 10.08 10.70
CA MET A 145 9.69 8.95 11.59
C MET A 145 8.40 8.30 12.11
N THR A 146 7.35 9.06 12.38
CA THR A 146 6.04 8.50 12.81
C THR A 146 5.41 7.55 11.79
N HIS A 147 5.80 7.63 10.52
CA HIS A 147 5.31 6.74 9.46
C HIS A 147 6.23 5.53 9.21
N VAL A 148 7.45 5.57 9.76
CA VAL A 148 8.46 4.51 9.61
C VAL A 148 8.56 3.65 10.86
N ASN A 149 8.49 4.25 12.05
CA ASN A 149 8.61 3.60 13.34
C ASN A 149 7.38 3.90 14.23
N PRO A 150 6.52 2.91 14.53
CA PRO A 150 5.30 3.15 15.31
C PRO A 150 5.57 3.35 16.81
N TYR A 151 6.80 3.09 17.26
CA TYR A 151 7.19 3.18 18.66
C TYR A 151 7.76 4.56 19.03
N GLU A 152 8.17 5.34 18.03
CA GLU A 152 8.53 6.75 18.21
C GLU A 152 7.24 7.56 18.23
N ARG A 153 6.70 7.75 19.44
CA ARG A 153 5.73 8.82 19.65
C ARG A 153 6.46 10.14 19.44
N LEU A 154 5.79 11.09 18.79
CA LEU A 154 6.21 12.48 18.91
C LEU A 154 6.13 12.80 20.40
N ASP A 155 7.28 12.96 21.05
CA ASP A 155 7.32 13.43 22.44
C ASP A 155 6.52 14.73 22.53
N ASP A 156 5.77 14.87 23.62
CA ASP A 156 5.04 16.10 23.90
C ASP A 156 6.02 17.29 23.94
N PRO A 157 5.68 18.42 23.28
CA PRO A 157 4.36 18.76 22.76
C PRO A 157 4.13 18.35 21.29
N PRO A 158 2.85 18.15 20.89
CA PRO A 158 2.48 17.80 19.52
C PRO A 158 2.99 18.84 18.51
N HIS A 159 3.70 18.36 17.49
CA HIS A 159 4.22 19.21 16.41
C HIS A 159 3.08 20.06 15.81
N PRO A 160 3.24 21.39 15.59
CA PRO A 160 2.17 22.29 15.14
C PRO A 160 1.46 21.88 13.83
N THR A 161 2.09 21.04 13.03
CA THR A 161 1.53 20.49 11.79
C THR A 161 0.51 19.36 12.02
N LEU A 162 0.40 18.84 13.25
CA LEU A 162 -0.64 17.88 13.63
C LEU A 162 -2.03 18.52 13.75
N PHE A 163 -2.12 19.86 13.79
CA PHE A 163 -3.39 20.57 13.96
C PHE A 163 -4.12 20.87 12.62
N CYS A 164 -3.48 20.73 11.46
CA CYS A 164 -4.16 20.76 10.16
C CYS A 164 -4.53 19.35 9.74
N SER A 165 -5.77 19.13 9.31
CA SER A 165 -6.16 17.94 8.54
C SER A 165 -5.31 17.87 7.27
N PRO A 166 -4.49 16.81 7.06
CA PRO A 166 -3.73 16.66 5.82
C PRO A 166 -4.61 16.61 4.59
N ARG A 167 -5.86 16.12 4.71
CA ARG A 167 -6.86 16.19 3.62
C ARG A 167 -7.12 17.64 3.24
N LEU A 168 -7.49 18.51 4.19
CA LEU A 168 -7.77 19.92 3.88
C LEU A 168 -6.55 20.65 3.31
N CYS A 169 -5.37 20.37 3.87
CA CYS A 169 -4.11 20.94 3.40
C CYS A 169 -3.80 20.49 1.95
N PHE A 170 -4.01 19.21 1.62
CA PHE A 170 -3.83 18.66 0.26
C PHE A 170 -4.86 19.20 -0.75
N GLU A 171 -6.15 19.08 -0.44
CA GLU A 171 -7.25 19.43 -1.37
C GLU A 171 -7.29 20.93 -1.70
N LYS A 172 -6.75 21.79 -0.84
CA LYS A 172 -6.59 23.23 -1.13
C LYS A 172 -5.47 23.56 -2.12
N THR A 173 -4.55 22.64 -2.35
CA THR A 173 -3.29 22.89 -3.10
C THR A 173 -3.21 22.11 -4.40
N THR A 174 -3.83 20.93 -4.44
CA THR A 174 -3.89 20.12 -5.65
C THR A 174 -4.69 20.82 -6.75
N SER A 175 -4.23 20.66 -8.00
CA SER A 175 -5.01 21.01 -9.19
C SER A 175 -6.00 19.92 -9.59
N CYS A 176 -5.86 18.70 -9.03
CA CYS A 176 -6.74 17.57 -9.27
C CYS A 176 -7.57 17.29 -8.00
N SER A 177 -8.86 17.59 -8.10
CA SER A 177 -9.84 17.35 -7.03
C SER A 177 -9.98 15.87 -6.70
N TYR A 178 -10.61 15.60 -5.56
CA TYR A 178 -10.89 14.25 -5.11
C TYR A 178 -11.82 13.49 -6.07
N GLU A 179 -12.83 14.17 -6.60
CA GLU A 179 -13.83 13.63 -7.52
C GLU A 179 -13.22 13.33 -8.90
N GLU A 180 -12.32 14.19 -9.39
CA GLU A 180 -11.58 13.94 -10.63
C GLU A 180 -10.66 12.71 -10.49
N LEU A 181 -9.98 12.56 -9.35
CA LEU A 181 -9.17 11.37 -9.06
C LEU A 181 -10.04 10.10 -9.09
N GLN A 182 -11.18 10.11 -8.40
CA GLN A 182 -12.11 8.97 -8.39
C GLN A 182 -12.59 8.64 -9.80
N SER A 183 -13.02 9.66 -10.55
CA SER A 183 -13.55 9.51 -11.91
C SER A 183 -12.48 8.95 -12.86
N ARG A 184 -11.25 9.46 -12.78
CA ARG A 184 -10.11 8.95 -13.55
C ARG A 184 -9.80 7.50 -13.23
N ASN A 185 -9.69 7.18 -11.93
CA ASN A 185 -9.32 5.83 -11.50
C ASN A 185 -10.40 4.80 -11.86
N LEU A 186 -11.68 5.15 -11.71
CA LEU A 186 -12.78 4.34 -12.22
C LEU A 186 -12.76 4.24 -13.75
N GLY A 187 -12.41 5.31 -14.45
CA GLY A 187 -12.20 5.31 -15.89
C GLY A 187 -11.18 4.27 -16.34
N TYR A 188 -10.03 4.18 -15.65
CA TYR A 188 -9.05 3.12 -15.94
C TYR A 188 -9.64 1.72 -15.79
N LEU A 189 -10.43 1.50 -14.75
CA LEU A 189 -11.07 0.20 -14.48
C LEU A 189 -12.22 -0.12 -15.45
N ASN A 190 -12.86 0.91 -16.01
CA ASN A 190 -13.92 0.76 -16.99
C ASN A 190 -13.40 0.09 -18.26
N ALA A 191 -14.08 -0.95 -18.74
CA ALA A 191 -13.71 -1.72 -19.93
C ALA A 191 -12.22 -2.13 -19.98
N GLN A 192 -11.58 -2.29 -18.82
CA GLN A 192 -10.15 -2.60 -18.70
C GLN A 192 -9.23 -1.63 -19.46
N GLN A 193 -9.61 -0.35 -19.55
CA GLN A 193 -8.85 0.69 -20.26
C GLN A 193 -7.39 0.81 -19.79
N TYR A 194 -7.08 0.43 -18.54
CA TYR A 194 -5.71 0.34 -18.05
C TYR A 194 -4.80 -0.56 -18.91
N GLN A 195 -5.34 -1.53 -19.65
CA GLN A 195 -4.58 -2.39 -20.58
C GLN A 195 -4.20 -1.66 -21.88
N ASN A 196 -4.97 -0.63 -22.28
CA ASN A 196 -4.84 0.02 -23.57
C ASN A 196 -3.87 1.22 -23.56
N GLY A 197 -3.57 1.78 -22.39
CA GLY A 197 -2.83 3.04 -22.23
C GLY A 197 -1.30 2.98 -22.37
N LYS A 198 -0.73 2.02 -23.10
CA LYS A 198 0.72 1.68 -23.05
C LYS A 198 1.29 1.56 -21.61
N PRO A 199 0.60 0.86 -20.70
CA PRO A 199 1.12 0.65 -19.35
C PRO A 199 2.46 -0.11 -19.40
N PHE A 200 3.36 0.18 -18.46
CA PHE A 200 4.48 -0.73 -18.22
C PHE A 200 3.94 -1.99 -17.55
N GLN A 201 3.91 -3.10 -18.29
CA GLN A 201 3.56 -4.41 -17.74
C GLN A 201 4.76 -4.95 -16.95
N ALA A 202 4.69 -4.89 -15.62
CA ALA A 202 5.79 -5.32 -14.74
C ALA A 202 5.75 -6.84 -14.40
N GLY A 203 4.79 -7.55 -14.97
CA GLY A 203 4.50 -8.97 -14.78
C GLY A 203 3.14 -9.32 -15.37
N TRP A 204 2.74 -10.59 -15.31
CA TRP A 204 1.51 -11.08 -15.94
C TRP A 204 0.25 -10.33 -15.46
N ASP A 205 0.21 -9.92 -14.18
CA ASP A 205 -0.98 -9.31 -13.57
C ASP A 205 -0.78 -7.87 -13.07
N TYR A 206 0.25 -7.14 -13.56
CA TYR A 206 0.62 -5.81 -13.06
C TYR A 206 0.78 -4.78 -14.17
N TRP A 207 0.09 -3.65 -14.02
CA TRP A 207 0.17 -2.52 -14.94
C TRP A 207 0.51 -1.24 -14.17
N TYR A 208 1.48 -0.47 -14.67
CA TYR A 208 1.81 0.87 -14.18
C TYR A 208 1.44 1.92 -15.21
N ILE A 209 0.72 2.95 -14.74
CA ILE A 209 0.23 4.08 -15.55
C ILE A 209 0.88 5.35 -14.99
N SER A 210 1.66 6.04 -15.84
CA SER A 210 2.25 7.33 -15.51
C SER A 210 1.19 8.44 -15.55
N TYR A 211 1.29 9.40 -14.63
CA TYR A 211 0.36 10.54 -14.53
C TYR A 211 0.47 11.51 -15.72
N LYS A 212 1.64 11.60 -16.35
CA LYS A 212 1.89 12.38 -17.57
C LYS A 212 2.52 11.47 -18.62
N GLU A 213 2.14 11.62 -19.89
CA GLU A 213 2.97 11.09 -20.97
C GLU A 213 4.39 11.62 -20.74
N PRO A 214 5.43 10.77 -20.82
CA PRO A 214 6.79 11.26 -20.74
C PRO A 214 6.93 12.28 -21.86
N MET A 215 7.11 13.55 -21.50
CA MET A 215 7.48 14.56 -22.49
C MET A 215 8.65 13.97 -23.27
N LYS A 216 8.57 14.03 -24.60
CA LYS A 216 9.67 13.68 -25.50
C LYS A 216 10.80 14.71 -25.37
N GLU A 217 11.21 15.06 -24.16
CA GLU A 217 12.44 15.79 -23.97
C GLU A 217 13.58 14.79 -23.96
N LYS A 218 14.60 15.10 -24.77
CA LYS A 218 15.83 14.34 -24.94
C LYS A 218 16.59 14.35 -23.61
N GLY A 219 16.17 13.51 -22.66
CA GLY A 219 16.75 13.43 -21.34
C GLY A 219 16.17 12.22 -20.63
N THR A 220 17.04 11.40 -20.08
CA THR A 220 16.73 10.13 -19.41
C THR A 220 15.46 10.18 -18.56
N ASN A 221 14.50 9.36 -18.95
CA ASN A 221 13.19 9.22 -18.35
C ASN A 221 13.34 8.76 -16.88
N SER A 222 13.15 9.69 -15.94
CA SER A 222 13.48 9.49 -14.50
C SER A 222 12.60 8.43 -13.83
N VAL A 223 11.35 8.31 -14.25
CA VAL A 223 10.42 7.25 -13.84
C VAL A 223 10.94 5.88 -14.29
N TRP A 224 11.50 5.81 -15.50
CA TRP A 224 12.14 4.60 -16.04
C TRP A 224 13.34 4.16 -15.21
N LEU A 225 14.18 5.10 -14.76
CA LEU A 225 15.32 4.79 -13.89
C LEU A 225 14.85 4.31 -12.51
N TYR A 226 13.88 4.99 -11.89
CA TYR A 226 13.31 4.58 -10.61
C TYR A 226 12.68 3.17 -10.68
N ILE A 227 11.91 2.89 -11.73
CA ILE A 227 11.28 1.59 -11.96
C ILE A 227 12.36 0.52 -12.21
N LYS A 228 13.38 0.82 -13.02
CA LYS A 228 14.50 -0.10 -13.30
C LYS A 228 15.28 -0.44 -12.03
N ASP A 229 15.52 0.54 -11.17
CA ASP A 229 16.19 0.35 -9.88
C ASP A 229 15.36 -0.50 -8.92
N ARG A 230 14.05 -0.22 -8.81
CA ARG A 230 13.12 -1.06 -8.04
C ARG A 230 13.08 -2.50 -8.55
N TRP A 231 13.10 -2.69 -9.86
CA TRP A 231 13.12 -4.02 -10.47
C TRP A 231 14.45 -4.75 -10.25
N ALA A 232 15.56 -4.02 -10.22
CA ALA A 232 16.87 -4.55 -9.87
C ALA A 232 16.97 -4.95 -8.38
N ILE A 233 16.33 -4.20 -7.48
CA ILE A 233 16.21 -4.55 -6.06
C ILE A 233 15.36 -5.81 -5.89
N TYR A 234 14.17 -5.84 -6.49
CA TYR A 234 13.27 -7.00 -6.43
C TYR A 234 13.93 -8.29 -6.95
N ARG A 235 14.66 -8.22 -8.07
CA ARG A 235 15.42 -9.37 -8.59
C ARG A 235 16.48 -9.88 -7.63
N ARG A 236 17.19 -8.96 -6.96
CA ARG A 236 18.21 -9.31 -5.95
C ARG A 236 17.56 -10.00 -4.74
N GLU A 237 16.50 -9.42 -4.19
CA GLU A 237 15.76 -10.00 -3.07
C GLU A 237 15.23 -11.41 -3.40
N LYS A 238 14.65 -11.58 -4.60
CA LYS A 238 14.16 -12.88 -5.07
C LYS A 238 15.28 -13.91 -5.26
N ALA A 239 16.44 -13.49 -5.76
CA ALA A 239 17.61 -14.35 -5.90
C ALA A 239 18.17 -14.78 -4.54
N ASP A 240 18.20 -13.86 -3.56
CA ASP A 240 18.66 -14.15 -2.20
C ASP A 240 17.73 -15.11 -1.47
N VAL A 241 16.42 -14.95 -1.61
CA VAL A 241 15.43 -15.92 -1.06
C VAL A 241 15.65 -17.31 -1.66
N LYS A 242 15.84 -17.43 -2.98
CA LYS A 242 16.14 -18.71 -3.64
C LYS A 242 17.47 -19.31 -3.16
N ARG A 243 18.49 -18.47 -2.94
CA ARG A 243 19.81 -18.91 -2.45
C ARG A 243 19.74 -19.41 -1.00
N LYS A 244 18.97 -18.74 -0.14
CA LYS A 244 18.73 -19.17 1.25
C LYS A 244 17.92 -20.46 1.32
N ALA A 245 16.91 -20.62 0.46
CA ALA A 245 16.14 -21.86 0.35
C ALA A 245 17.02 -23.05 -0.08
N ARG A 246 17.93 -22.87 -1.04
CA ARG A 246 18.88 -23.93 -1.47
C ARG A 246 19.95 -24.29 -0.43
N LYS A 247 20.26 -23.38 0.49
CA LYS A 247 21.28 -23.58 1.54
C LYS A 247 20.70 -24.09 2.86
N SER A 248 19.38 -24.21 2.97
CA SER A 248 18.75 -24.79 4.16
C SER A 248 18.99 -26.31 4.12
N PRO A 249 19.63 -26.90 5.14
CA PRO A 249 19.87 -28.34 5.16
C PRO A 249 18.53 -29.07 5.19
N VAL A 250 18.34 -29.99 4.25
CA VAL A 250 17.24 -30.96 4.28
C VAL A 250 17.39 -31.74 5.57
N TYR A 251 16.48 -31.51 6.52
CA TYR A 251 16.42 -32.28 7.75
C TYR A 251 16.07 -33.72 7.35
N LYS A 252 17.07 -34.60 7.33
CA LYS A 252 16.83 -36.04 7.17
C LYS A 252 16.15 -36.52 8.46
N SER A 253 14.90 -36.95 8.35
CA SER A 253 14.18 -37.61 9.43
C SER A 253 15.00 -38.81 9.94
N PRO A 254 15.21 -38.96 11.26
CA PRO A 254 15.82 -40.18 11.79
C PRO A 254 14.88 -41.37 11.57
N SER A 255 15.45 -42.46 11.09
CA SER A 255 14.81 -43.76 10.95
C SER A 255 14.32 -44.30 12.30
N THR A 256 13.07 -44.76 12.31
CA THR A 256 12.44 -45.58 13.34
C THR A 256 13.25 -46.84 13.66
N GLU A 257 13.60 -47.04 14.93
CA GLU A 257 13.79 -48.35 15.56
C GLU A 257 13.71 -48.22 17.09
N ALA A 258 13.50 -49.34 17.77
CA ALA A 258 12.50 -49.51 18.82
C ALA A 258 12.98 -49.42 20.30
N ARG A 259 11.99 -49.14 21.18
CA ARG A 259 11.75 -49.61 22.57
C ARG A 259 12.80 -49.37 23.68
N GLY A 260 12.33 -48.75 24.76
CA GLY A 260 12.85 -48.91 26.12
C GLY A 260 12.22 -47.93 27.10
N SER A 261 11.64 -48.43 28.18
CA SER A 261 10.82 -47.79 29.21
C SER A 261 11.54 -46.80 30.13
N ASP A 262 10.88 -45.71 30.53
CA ASP A 262 10.40 -45.44 31.91
C ASP A 262 10.19 -43.95 32.22
N SER A 263 9.25 -43.71 33.13
CA SER A 263 8.56 -42.49 33.50
C SER A 263 9.38 -41.38 34.19
N SER A 264 9.11 -40.11 33.86
CA SER A 264 8.70 -39.07 34.82
C SER A 264 8.18 -37.81 34.12
N PHE A 265 7.12 -37.22 34.68
CA PHE A 265 6.44 -35.98 34.30
C PHE A 265 7.28 -34.74 34.69
N ASP A 266 7.38 -33.69 33.87
CA ASP A 266 6.61 -32.44 34.07
C ASP A 266 6.82 -31.30 33.03
N PHE A 267 5.72 -30.57 32.83
CA PHE A 267 5.45 -29.19 32.35
C PHE A 267 6.01 -28.60 31.03
N SER A 268 5.12 -28.62 30.03
CA SER A 268 4.59 -27.51 29.19
C SER A 268 5.52 -26.43 28.61
N GLY A 269 5.57 -26.40 27.27
CA GLY A 269 6.04 -25.25 26.49
C GLY A 269 5.99 -25.50 24.98
N ASN A 270 4.79 -25.76 24.44
CA ASN A 270 4.60 -26.02 23.00
C ASN A 270 4.80 -24.75 22.15
N ILE A 271 5.97 -24.62 21.54
CA ILE A 271 6.19 -23.86 20.30
C ILE A 271 6.57 -24.88 19.21
N GLN A 272 5.57 -25.31 18.46
CA GLN A 272 5.64 -26.00 17.17
C GLN A 272 4.44 -25.48 16.37
N GLN A 273 4.46 -25.14 15.09
CA GLN A 273 5.42 -25.17 13.98
C GLN A 273 4.77 -24.25 12.93
N ILE A 274 5.50 -23.34 12.30
CA ILE A 274 5.06 -22.67 11.06
C ILE A 274 6.10 -23.01 10.01
N TRP A 275 5.78 -23.96 9.12
CA TRP A 275 6.48 -24.16 7.86
C TRP A 275 5.47 -24.38 6.73
N PHE A 276 5.58 -23.46 5.76
CA PHE A 276 5.27 -23.49 4.33
C PHE A 276 4.30 -24.52 3.76
N GLY A 277 3.19 -24.00 3.20
CA GLY A 277 2.44 -24.60 2.10
C GLY A 277 2.37 -23.62 0.93
N MET A 278 3.31 -23.72 0.00
CA MET A 278 3.13 -23.26 -1.39
C MET A 278 3.41 -24.49 -2.26
N ASP A 279 2.36 -25.23 -2.58
CA ASP A 279 2.38 -26.17 -3.67
C ASP A 279 1.59 -25.63 -4.86
N SER A 280 2.14 -26.03 -6.01
CA SER A 280 1.77 -25.90 -7.42
C SER A 280 0.29 -25.75 -7.75
N TRP A 281 0.01 -25.18 -8.92
CA TRP A 281 -0.60 -25.93 -10.05
C TRP A 281 -0.20 -25.26 -11.37
N ASP A 282 0.50 -26.03 -12.21
CA ASP A 282 0.65 -25.82 -13.66
C ASP A 282 -0.63 -26.32 -14.37
N ILE A 283 -1.05 -25.62 -15.43
CA ILE A 283 -1.24 -26.06 -16.83
C ILE A 283 -1.37 -24.78 -17.68
#